data_AF-A0A954SZ54-F1
#
_entry.id   AF-A0A954SZ54-F1
#
_cell.length_a   1.000
_cell.length_b   1.000
_cell.length_c   1.000
_cell.angle_alpha   90.00
_cell.angle_beta   90.00
_cell.angle_gamma   90.00
#
_symmetry.space_group_name_H-M   'P 1'
#
loop_
_entity.id
_entity.type
_entity.pdbx_description
1 polymer ?
#
loop_
_entity_poly.entity_id
_entity_poly.type
_entity_poly.pdbx_seq_one_letter_code
_entity_poly.pdbx_strand_id
1 'polypeptide(L)'
;MSEEVLRLTRRLERERAARQEAEHLLEAKSLELFQANQALKGLTTDLERQVAERTAELTEALARAEASTRAKSEFLAMMSHEIRTPMTAILGYADLLSEEDYFTKEHSGAIRTIQRNSHHLIELINDILDLSKIEAGRLDIETIACSVPELMEDLRLLMSIRAEAKGIDLELGFDTSIP
;
A
#
# COMPACT_ATOMS: atom_id res chain seq x y z
N MET A 1 34.54 -88.81 -24.54
CA MET A 1 35.24 -88.09 -23.44
C MET A 1 35.66 -86.67 -23.84
N SER A 2 36.23 -86.41 -25.02
CA SER A 2 36.69 -85.05 -25.39
C SER A 2 35.57 -84.07 -25.78
N GLU A 3 34.52 -84.53 -26.47
CA GLU A 3 33.50 -83.66 -27.06
C GLU A 3 32.49 -83.08 -26.05
N GLU A 4 32.13 -83.86 -25.04
CA GLU A 4 31.21 -83.45 -23.96
C GLU A 4 31.85 -82.45 -23.00
N VAL A 5 33.13 -82.66 -22.68
CA VAL A 5 33.96 -81.70 -21.94
C VAL A 5 34.04 -80.38 -22.71
N LEU A 6 34.33 -80.43 -24.02
CA LEU A 6 34.35 -79.24 -24.90
C LEU A 6 33.01 -78.49 -24.92
N ARG A 7 31.88 -79.20 -24.93
CA ARG A 7 30.54 -78.59 -24.88
C ARG A 7 30.26 -77.91 -23.54
N LEU A 8 30.63 -78.54 -22.43
CA LEU A 8 30.47 -77.99 -21.08
C LEU A 8 31.37 -76.77 -20.86
N THR A 9 32.63 -76.81 -21.33
CA THR A 9 33.56 -75.68 -21.27
C THR A 9 33.03 -74.48 -22.05
N ARG A 10 32.56 -74.69 -23.29
CA ARG A 10 31.93 -73.61 -24.08
C ARG A 10 30.68 -73.02 -23.43
N ARG A 11 29.88 -73.85 -22.73
CA ARG A 11 28.70 -73.38 -22.00
C ARG A 11 29.09 -72.54 -20.78
N LEU A 12 30.09 -72.98 -20.03
CA LEU A 12 30.61 -72.26 -18.85
C LEU A 12 31.26 -70.94 -19.25
N GLU A 13 32.03 -70.90 -20.34
CA GLU A 13 32.62 -69.66 -20.87
C GLU A 13 31.54 -68.64 -21.28
N ARG A 14 30.48 -69.09 -21.95
CA ARG A 14 29.34 -68.23 -22.31
C ARG A 14 28.60 -67.69 -21.09
N GLU A 15 28.38 -68.52 -20.08
CA GLU A 15 27.70 -68.12 -18.84
C GLU A 15 28.53 -67.12 -18.04
N ARG A 16 29.85 -67.36 -17.91
CA ARG A 16 30.79 -66.42 -17.29
C ARG A 16 30.84 -65.09 -18.04
N ALA A 17 30.92 -65.12 -19.37
CA ALA A 17 30.93 -63.90 -20.18
C ALA A 17 29.63 -63.10 -20.02
N ALA A 18 28.46 -63.76 -20.08
CA ALA A 18 27.17 -63.10 -19.89
C ALA A 18 27.02 -62.51 -18.47
N ARG A 19 27.52 -63.22 -17.45
CA ARG A 19 27.51 -62.73 -16.07
C ARG A 19 28.43 -61.52 -15.89
N GLN A 20 29.63 -61.55 -16.46
CA GLN A 20 30.56 -60.44 -16.40
C GLN A 20 30.02 -59.20 -17.14
N GLU A 21 29.35 -59.41 -18.29
CA GLU A 21 28.67 -58.34 -19.02
C GLU A 21 27.49 -57.75 -18.22
N ALA A 22 26.70 -58.61 -17.54
CA ALA A 22 25.62 -58.18 -16.66
C ALA A 22 26.12 -57.40 -15.44
N GLU A 23 27.22 -57.84 -14.81
CA GLU A 23 27.86 -57.14 -13.68
C GLU A 23 28.35 -55.75 -14.12
N HIS A 24 29.05 -55.64 -15.26
CA HIS A 24 29.46 -54.34 -15.81
C HIS A 24 28.28 -53.43 -16.13
N LEU A 25 27.20 -53.96 -16.71
CA LEU A 25 25.99 -53.17 -17.00
C LEU A 25 25.33 -52.66 -15.72
N LEU A 26 25.26 -53.51 -14.68
CA LEU A 26 24.70 -53.15 -13.39
C LEU A 26 25.50 -52.05 -12.70
N GLU A 27 26.83 -52.15 -12.72
CA GLU A 27 27.74 -51.12 -12.19
C GLU A 27 27.56 -49.79 -12.92
N ALA A 28 27.51 -49.81 -14.26
CA ALA A 28 27.29 -48.61 -15.07
C ALA A 28 25.94 -47.96 -14.76
N LYS A 29 24.86 -48.75 -14.65
CA LYS A 29 23.53 -48.25 -14.28
C LYS A 29 23.43 -47.74 -12.85
N SER A 30 24.12 -48.39 -11.91
CA SER A 30 24.20 -47.93 -10.52
C SER A 30 24.87 -46.55 -10.43
N LEU A 31 25.96 -46.35 -11.18
CA LEU A 31 26.64 -45.07 -11.25
C LEU A 31 25.76 -43.99 -11.88
N GLU A 32 25.10 -44.29 -13.00
CA GLU A 32 24.18 -43.37 -13.68
C GLU A 32 23.02 -42.95 -12.74
N LEU A 33 22.40 -43.90 -12.05
CA LEU A 33 21.34 -43.64 -11.07
C LEU A 33 21.83 -42.79 -9.89
N PHE A 34 23.04 -43.06 -9.40
CA PHE A 34 23.63 -42.27 -8.32
C PHE A 34 23.83 -40.81 -8.74
N GLN A 35 24.40 -40.58 -9.93
CA GLN A 35 24.61 -39.25 -10.47
C GLN A 35 23.28 -38.51 -10.71
N ALA A 36 22.29 -39.20 -11.29
CA ALA A 36 20.96 -38.63 -11.50
C ALA A 36 20.27 -38.24 -10.19
N ASN A 37 20.34 -39.09 -9.15
CA ASN A 37 19.78 -38.78 -7.84
C ASN A 37 20.49 -37.60 -7.17
N GLN A 38 21.81 -37.50 -7.32
CA GLN A 38 22.58 -36.38 -6.78
C GLN A 38 22.21 -35.06 -7.49
N ALA A 39 22.06 -35.08 -8.82
CA ALA A 39 21.62 -33.93 -9.60
C ALA A 39 20.19 -33.51 -9.23
N LEU A 40 19.26 -34.46 -9.12
CA LEU A 40 17.89 -34.20 -8.68
C LEU A 40 17.85 -33.57 -7.30
N LYS A 41 18.64 -34.09 -6.35
CA LYS A 41 18.71 -33.51 -5.01
C LYS A 41 19.19 -32.06 -5.03
N GLY A 42 20.22 -31.76 -5.83
CA GLY A 42 20.71 -30.39 -6.00
C GLY A 42 19.65 -29.46 -6.58
N LEU A 43 18.94 -29.91 -7.62
CA LEU A 43 17.86 -29.14 -8.24
C LEU A 43 16.70 -28.90 -7.27
N THR A 44 16.30 -29.91 -6.50
CA THR A 44 15.25 -29.78 -5.49
C THR A 44 15.61 -28.75 -4.43
N THR A 45 16.84 -28.80 -3.90
CA THR A 45 17.29 -27.82 -2.90
C THR A 45 17.33 -26.39 -3.46
N ASP A 46 17.78 -26.21 -4.71
CA ASP A 46 17.77 -24.87 -5.31
C ASP A 46 16.33 -24.38 -5.57
N LEU A 47 15.44 -25.26 -6.02
CA LEU A 47 14.03 -24.93 -6.22
C LEU A 47 13.34 -24.58 -4.90
N GLU A 48 13.59 -25.33 -3.82
CA GLU A 48 13.09 -25.02 -2.47
C GLU A 48 13.55 -23.64 -2.01
N ARG A 49 14.82 -23.30 -2.23
CA ARG A 49 15.36 -21.98 -1.92
C ARG A 49 14.66 -20.88 -2.73
N GLN A 50 14.55 -21.04 -4.04
CA GLN A 50 13.88 -20.07 -4.90
C GLN A 50 12.40 -19.88 -4.52
N VAL A 51 11.69 -20.97 -4.22
CA VAL A 51 10.31 -20.91 -3.76
C VAL A 51 10.22 -20.15 -2.45
N ALA A 52 11.08 -20.44 -1.47
CA ALA A 52 11.09 -19.72 -0.19
C ALA A 52 11.34 -18.21 -0.36
N GLU A 53 12.31 -17.83 -1.18
CA GLU A 53 12.61 -16.42 -1.50
C GLU A 53 11.41 -15.73 -2.14
N ARG A 54 10.81 -16.34 -3.17
CA ARG A 54 9.64 -15.77 -3.86
C ARG A 54 8.40 -15.72 -2.99
N THR A 55 8.17 -16.72 -2.15
CA THR A 55 7.06 -16.73 -1.20
C THR A 55 7.23 -15.61 -0.17
N ALA A 56 8.45 -15.34 0.30
CA ALA A 56 8.71 -14.22 1.21
C ALA A 56 8.42 -12.87 0.53
N GLU A 57 8.94 -12.65 -0.68
CA GLU A 57 8.68 -11.43 -1.48
C GLU A 57 7.18 -11.20 -1.73
N LEU A 58 6.46 -12.26 -2.12
CA LEU A 58 5.02 -12.21 -2.37
C LEU A 58 4.23 -11.90 -1.09
N THR A 59 4.62 -12.49 0.03
CA THR A 59 3.96 -12.25 1.32
C THR A 59 4.14 -10.80 1.76
N GLU A 60 5.34 -10.24 1.60
CA GLU A 60 5.60 -8.83 1.90
C GLU A 60 4.84 -7.89 0.96
N ALA A 61 4.82 -8.18 -0.34
CA ALA A 61 4.07 -7.40 -1.31
C ALA A 61 2.56 -7.43 -1.02
N LEU A 62 2.02 -8.60 -0.67
CA LEU A 62 0.62 -8.77 -0.29
C LEU A 62 0.30 -7.97 0.98
N ALA A 63 1.12 -8.06 2.02
CA ALA A 63 0.92 -7.31 3.25
C ALA A 63 0.89 -5.79 3.02
N ARG A 64 1.76 -5.28 2.14
CA ARG A 64 1.75 -3.86 1.74
C ARG A 64 0.49 -3.48 0.97
N ALA A 65 0.05 -4.31 0.03
CA ALA A 65 -1.15 -4.07 -0.75
C ALA A 65 -2.42 -4.08 0.13
N GLU A 66 -2.50 -5.01 1.08
CA GLU A 66 -3.60 -5.09 2.04
C GLU A 66 -3.61 -3.88 2.99
N ALA A 67 -2.45 -3.45 3.48
CA ALA A 67 -2.33 -2.25 4.30
C ALA A 67 -2.81 -1.00 3.55
N SER A 68 -2.40 -0.83 2.28
CA SER A 68 -2.87 0.28 1.44
C SER A 68 -4.38 0.22 1.20
N THR A 69 -4.92 -0.97 0.89
CA THR A 69 -6.36 -1.16 0.67
C THR A 69 -7.18 -0.85 1.93
N ARG A 70 -6.69 -1.26 3.09
CA ARG A 70 -7.31 -0.99 4.39
C ARG A 70 -7.30 0.51 4.68
N ALA A 71 -6.14 1.17 4.55
CA ALA A 71 -6.02 2.61 4.76
C ALA A 71 -6.97 3.40 3.86
N LYS A 72 -7.08 3.02 2.58
CA LYS A 72 -8.04 3.63 1.65
C LYS A 72 -9.49 3.43 2.10
N SER A 73 -9.83 2.25 2.59
CA SER A 73 -11.19 1.95 3.05
C SER A 73 -11.55 2.73 4.32
N GLU A 74 -10.62 2.81 5.27
CA GLU A 74 -10.75 3.61 6.49
C GLU A 74 -10.88 5.10 6.17
N PHE A 75 -10.08 5.61 5.24
CA PHE A 75 -10.18 6.99 4.76
C PHE A 75 -11.56 7.30 4.17
N LEU A 76 -12.07 6.44 3.27
CA LEU A 76 -13.41 6.63 2.68
C LEU A 76 -14.53 6.59 3.72
N ALA A 77 -14.43 5.68 4.69
CA ALA A 77 -15.39 5.60 5.79
C ALA A 77 -15.36 6.89 6.63
N MET A 78 -14.17 7.35 7.01
CA MET A 78 -13.97 8.60 7.75
C MET A 78 -14.55 9.79 6.99
N MET A 79 -14.20 9.97 5.72
CA MET A 79 -14.74 11.06 4.89
C MET A 79 -16.26 11.00 4.77
N SER A 80 -16.83 9.80 4.63
CA SER A 80 -18.30 9.63 4.60
C SER A 80 -18.97 10.09 5.89
N HIS A 81 -18.34 9.88 7.06
CA HIS A 81 -18.84 10.34 8.34
C HIS A 81 -18.69 11.85 8.51
N GLU A 82 -17.51 12.38 8.18
CA GLU A 82 -17.19 13.80 8.29
C GLU A 82 -18.03 14.66 7.34
N ILE A 83 -18.42 14.14 6.16
CA ILE A 83 -19.37 14.80 5.25
C ILE A 83 -20.80 14.75 5.80
N ARG A 84 -21.20 13.60 6.35
CA ARG A 84 -22.59 13.37 6.77
C ARG A 84 -23.01 14.31 7.89
N THR A 85 -22.15 14.53 8.88
CA THR A 85 -22.45 15.37 10.05
C THR A 85 -22.87 16.81 9.68
N PRO A 86 -22.05 17.61 8.96
CA PRO A 86 -22.43 18.96 8.55
C PRO A 86 -23.60 18.96 7.58
N MET A 87 -23.70 17.97 6.68
CA MET A 87 -24.80 17.86 5.73
C MET A 87 -26.15 17.61 6.44
N THR A 88 -26.18 16.73 7.44
CA THR A 88 -27.37 16.47 8.25
C THR A 88 -27.78 17.71 9.04
N ALA A 89 -26.82 18.45 9.59
CA ALA A 89 -27.12 19.72 10.26
C ALA A 89 -27.72 20.75 9.28
N ILE A 90 -27.14 20.90 8.08
CA ILE A 90 -27.66 21.81 7.05
C ILE A 90 -29.10 21.44 6.68
N LEU A 91 -29.36 20.17 6.38
CA LEU A 91 -30.69 19.70 5.97
C LEU A 91 -31.71 19.93 7.09
N GLY A 92 -31.40 19.52 8.33
CA GLY A 92 -32.33 19.68 9.45
C GLY A 92 -32.69 21.14 9.76
N TYR A 93 -31.73 22.07 9.66
CA TYR A 93 -32.03 23.50 9.81
C TYR A 93 -32.77 24.09 8.61
N ALA A 94 -32.52 23.60 7.40
CA ALA A 94 -33.24 24.03 6.21
C ALA A 94 -34.71 23.57 6.27
N ASP A 95 -34.95 22.33 6.70
CA ASP A 95 -36.30 21.78 6.90
C ASP A 95 -37.06 22.59 7.95
N LEU A 96 -36.44 22.87 9.10
CA LEU A 96 -37.02 23.72 10.16
C LEU A 96 -37.44 25.10 9.62
N LEU A 97 -36.55 25.75 8.87
CA LEU A 97 -36.83 27.07 8.27
C LEU A 97 -37.93 27.03 7.19
N SER A 98 -38.17 25.87 6.58
CA SER A 98 -39.18 25.70 5.52
C SER A 98 -40.60 25.50 6.06
N GLU A 99 -40.74 25.04 7.30
CA GLU A 99 -42.02 24.78 7.97
C GLU A 99 -42.62 26.01 8.67
N GLU A 100 -41.87 27.13 8.77
CA GLU A 100 -42.30 28.32 9.51
C GLU A 100 -42.92 29.41 8.61
N ASP A 101 -44.11 29.91 9.00
CA ASP A 101 -44.85 30.96 8.27
C ASP A 101 -44.29 32.39 8.49
N TYR A 102 -43.41 32.61 9.48
CA TYR A 102 -42.89 33.94 9.83
C TYR A 102 -41.44 33.90 10.34
N PHE A 103 -40.58 34.80 9.82
CA PHE A 103 -39.17 34.89 10.21
C PHE A 103 -38.98 35.47 11.63
N THR A 104 -38.40 34.68 12.54
CA THR A 104 -38.03 35.07 13.92
C THR A 104 -36.51 35.21 14.11
N LYS A 105 -36.05 35.67 15.28
CA LYS A 105 -34.60 35.73 15.60
C LYS A 105 -33.93 34.34 15.65
N GLU A 106 -34.68 33.28 15.92
CA GLU A 106 -34.18 31.89 15.92
C GLU A 106 -33.77 31.45 14.50
N HIS A 107 -34.43 31.98 13.47
CA HIS A 107 -34.08 31.73 12.07
C HIS A 107 -32.68 32.25 11.71
N SER A 108 -32.28 33.38 12.30
CA SER A 108 -30.91 33.89 12.13
C SER A 108 -29.86 32.94 12.74
N GLY A 109 -30.22 32.19 13.78
CA GLY A 109 -29.37 31.13 14.35
C GLY A 109 -29.27 29.92 13.43
N ALA A 110 -30.39 29.48 12.85
CA ALA A 110 -30.43 28.38 11.88
C ALA A 110 -29.61 28.71 10.62
N ILE A 111 -29.79 29.90 10.03
CA ILE A 111 -29.01 30.35 8.87
C ILE A 111 -27.51 30.37 9.16
N ARG A 112 -27.10 30.92 10.33
CA ARG A 112 -25.68 30.91 10.72
C ARG A 112 -25.13 29.49 10.84
N THR A 113 -25.92 28.55 11.37
CA THR A 113 -25.50 27.15 11.46
C THR A 113 -25.36 26.51 10.08
N ILE A 114 -26.29 26.77 9.15
CA ILE A 114 -26.19 26.32 7.75
C ILE A 114 -24.91 26.87 7.10
N GLN A 115 -24.66 28.18 7.22
CA GLN A 115 -23.48 28.82 6.64
C GLN A 115 -22.19 28.22 7.19
N ARG A 116 -22.08 28.07 8.52
CA ARG A 116 -20.90 27.48 9.16
C ARG A 116 -20.63 26.05 8.68
N ASN A 117 -21.65 25.20 8.63
CA ASN A 117 -21.49 23.82 8.16
C ASN A 117 -21.19 23.75 6.65
N SER A 118 -21.71 24.68 5.86
CA SER A 118 -21.42 24.76 4.42
C SER A 118 -19.96 25.15 4.17
N HIS A 119 -19.42 26.12 4.92
CA HIS A 119 -18.01 26.48 4.87
C HIS A 119 -17.12 25.29 5.26
N HIS A 120 -17.47 24.60 6.36
CA HIS A 120 -16.72 23.42 6.79
C HIS A 120 -16.70 22.31 5.74
N LEU A 121 -17.83 22.08 5.06
CA LEU A 121 -17.91 21.08 3.99
C LEU A 121 -17.05 21.45 2.77
N ILE A 122 -16.97 22.74 2.42
CA ILE A 122 -16.11 23.22 1.33
C ILE A 122 -14.64 23.01 1.67
N GLU A 123 -14.22 23.34 2.90
CA GLU A 123 -12.85 23.09 3.37
C GLU A 123 -12.51 21.60 3.28
N LEU A 124 -13.39 20.73 3.79
CA LEU A 124 -13.19 19.28 3.74
C LEU A 124 -13.10 18.74 2.29
N ILE A 125 -13.92 19.25 1.38
CA ILE A 125 -13.85 18.86 -0.04
C ILE A 125 -12.52 19.29 -0.66
N ASN A 126 -12.05 20.51 -0.36
CA ASN A 126 -10.76 20.98 -0.85
C ASN A 126 -9.61 20.12 -0.33
N ASP A 127 -9.62 19.75 0.95
CA ASP A 127 -8.62 18.87 1.54
C ASP A 127 -8.56 17.50 0.83
N ILE A 128 -9.73 16.91 0.50
CA ILE A 128 -9.81 15.66 -0.27
C ILE A 128 -9.23 15.84 -1.68
N LEU A 129 -9.54 16.95 -2.34
CA LEU A 129 -9.05 17.24 -3.69
C LEU A 129 -7.54 17.43 -3.71
N ASP A 130 -6.99 18.13 -2.71
CA ASP A 130 -5.55 18.35 -2.61
C ASP A 130 -4.80 17.07 -2.28
N LEU A 131 -5.34 16.21 -1.39
CA LEU A 131 -4.81 14.86 -1.19
C LEU A 131 -4.82 14.05 -2.50
N SER A 132 -5.91 14.12 -3.27
CA SER A 132 -6.02 13.43 -4.56
C SER A 132 -5.00 13.93 -5.59
N LYS A 133 -4.69 15.22 -5.60
CA LYS A 133 -3.62 15.78 -6.45
C LYS A 133 -2.25 15.27 -6.03
N ILE A 134 -1.97 15.20 -4.73
CA ILE A 134 -0.71 14.69 -4.18
C ILE A 134 -0.52 13.22 -4.57
N GLU A 135 -1.52 12.36 -4.36
CA GLU A 135 -1.45 10.94 -4.71
C GLU A 135 -1.28 10.70 -6.22
N ALA A 136 -1.90 11.54 -7.05
CA ALA A 136 -1.76 11.47 -8.50
C ALA A 136 -0.44 12.08 -9.02
N GLY A 137 0.40 12.65 -8.15
CA GLY A 137 1.61 13.37 -8.54
C GLY A 137 1.33 14.64 -9.36
N ARG A 138 0.15 15.25 -9.18
CA ARG A 138 -0.35 16.43 -9.92
C ARG A 138 -0.36 17.71 -9.09
N LEU A 139 0.34 17.72 -7.95
CA LEU A 139 0.52 18.94 -7.18
C LEU A 139 1.73 19.69 -7.76
N ASP A 140 1.46 20.71 -8.57
CA ASP A 140 2.50 21.58 -9.12
C ASP A 140 2.89 22.63 -8.06
N ILE A 141 4.19 22.72 -7.75
CA ILE A 141 4.74 23.73 -6.83
C ILE A 141 5.42 24.80 -7.67
N GLU A 142 4.94 26.03 -7.57
CA GLU A 142 5.59 27.19 -8.18
C GLU A 142 6.62 27.79 -7.22
N THR A 143 7.86 27.97 -7.69
CA THR A 143 8.89 28.68 -6.94
C THR A 143 8.97 30.11 -7.45
N ILE A 144 8.43 31.05 -6.68
CA ILE A 144 8.44 32.48 -6.98
C ILE A 144 9.12 33.25 -5.86
N ALA A 145 9.73 34.40 -6.18
CA ALA A 145 10.23 35.31 -5.17
C ALA A 145 9.05 35.86 -4.35
N CYS A 146 9.12 35.73 -3.03
CA CYS A 146 8.11 36.25 -2.12
C CYS A 146 8.76 37.01 -0.97
N SER A 147 8.07 38.05 -0.49
CA SER A 147 8.47 38.82 0.69
C SER A 147 7.88 38.15 1.92
N VAL A 148 8.73 37.45 2.69
CA VAL A 148 8.32 36.82 3.95
C VAL A 148 7.69 37.84 4.93
N PRO A 149 8.23 39.07 5.08
CA PRO A 149 7.61 40.07 5.96
C PRO A 149 6.17 40.44 5.53
N GLU A 150 5.93 40.59 4.23
CA GLU A 150 4.59 40.90 3.70
C GLU A 150 3.62 39.74 3.93
N LEU A 151 4.05 38.50 3.63
CA LEU A 151 3.27 37.29 3.89
C LEU A 151 2.89 37.13 5.36
N MET A 152 3.83 37.41 6.27
CA MET A 152 3.57 37.33 7.70
C MET A 152 2.62 38.43 8.17
N GLU A 153 2.71 39.64 7.61
CA GLU A 153 1.79 40.73 7.93
C GLU A 153 0.36 40.46 7.42
N ASP A 154 0.22 39.93 6.20
CA ASP A 154 -1.06 39.47 5.66
C ASP A 154 -1.70 38.40 6.57
N LEU A 155 -0.88 37.45 7.04
CA LEU A 155 -1.33 36.42 7.97
C LEU A 155 -1.72 37.01 9.34
N ARG A 156 -0.99 38.02 9.83
CA ARG A 156 -1.33 38.76 11.06
C ARG A 156 -2.71 39.41 10.94
N LEU A 157 -2.95 40.11 9.85
CA LEU A 157 -4.20 40.82 9.59
C LEU A 157 -5.37 39.84 9.45
N LEU A 158 -5.15 38.70 8.80
CA LEU A 158 -6.17 37.65 8.70
C LEU A 158 -6.51 37.06 10.08
N MET A 159 -5.52 36.87 10.94
CA MET A 159 -5.70 36.27 12.26
C MET A 159 -6.11 37.27 13.35
N SER A 160 -5.85 38.57 13.19
CA SER A 160 -6.14 39.59 14.21
C SER A 160 -7.63 39.64 14.56
N ILE A 161 -8.51 39.53 13.57
CA ILE A 161 -9.96 39.48 13.77
C ILE A 161 -10.36 38.32 14.68
N ARG A 162 -9.74 37.14 14.50
CA ARG A 162 -9.99 35.95 15.33
C ARG A 162 -9.34 36.07 16.71
N ALA A 163 -8.17 36.70 16.79
CA ALA A 163 -7.44 36.92 18.04
C ALA A 163 -8.21 37.90 18.95
N GLU A 164 -8.66 39.03 18.41
CA GLU A 164 -9.49 40.01 19.11
C GLU A 164 -10.81 39.40 19.59
N ALA A 165 -11.50 38.65 18.73
CA ALA A 165 -12.75 37.98 19.09
C ALA A 165 -12.58 36.97 20.25
N LYS A 166 -11.35 36.48 20.46
CA LYS A 166 -11.00 35.55 21.55
C LYS A 166 -10.24 36.22 22.70
N GLY A 167 -9.96 37.52 22.63
CA GLY A 167 -9.17 38.24 23.63
C GLY A 167 -7.71 37.76 23.73
N ILE A 168 -7.14 37.29 22.62
CA ILE A 168 -5.76 36.80 22.55
C ILE A 168 -4.88 37.91 21.97
N ASP A 169 -3.76 38.20 22.63
CA ASP A 169 -2.76 39.11 22.10
C ASP A 169 -1.91 38.40 21.03
N LEU A 170 -1.74 39.03 19.87
CA LEU A 170 -1.07 38.45 18.71
C LEU A 170 0.05 39.39 18.26
N GLU A 171 1.27 39.04 18.65
CA GLU A 171 2.48 39.76 18.26
C GLU A 171 3.25 39.02 17.16
N LEU A 172 3.90 39.79 16.28
CA LEU A 172 4.79 39.28 15.25
C LEU A 172 6.21 39.78 15.52
N GLY A 173 7.14 38.84 15.64
CA GLY A 173 8.56 39.10 15.88
C GLY A 173 9.42 38.40 14.86
N PHE A 174 10.48 39.07 14.41
CA PHE A 174 11.48 38.54 13.51
C PHE A 174 12.83 38.48 14.23
N ASP A 175 13.37 37.28 14.39
CA ASP A 175 14.59 37.04 15.20
C ASP A 175 15.89 37.29 14.40
N THR A 176 15.79 37.41 13.08
CA THR A 176 16.92 37.66 12.17
C THR A 176 16.56 38.70 11.12
N SER A 177 17.58 39.29 10.49
CA SER A 177 17.42 40.05 9.25
C SER A 177 16.99 39.09 8.15
N ILE A 178 15.68 38.99 7.94
CA ILE A 178 15.09 38.28 6.81
C ILE A 178 15.68 38.88 5.53
N PRO A 179 16.25 38.07 4.61
CA PRO A 179 16.77 38.55 3.34
C PRO A 179 15.69 39.19 2.45
#